data_AF-A0A3B9Y8K1-F1
#
_entry.id   AF-A0A3B9Y8K1-F1
#
_cell.length_a   1.000
_cell.length_b   1.000
_cell.length_c   1.000
_cell.angle_alpha   90.00
_cell.angle_beta   90.00
_cell.angle_gamma   90.00
#
_symmetry.space_group_name_H-M   'P 1'
#
loop_
_entity.id
_entity.type
_entity.pdbx_description
1 polymer ?
#
loop_
_entity_poly.entity_id
_entity_poly.type
_entity_poly.pdbx_seq_one_letter_code
_entity_poly.pdbx_strand_id
1 'polypeptide(L)'
;MKQDINNTVRDQAHSKSIQIFRYLQALNQLRNPTKRDIQEQAWTMWFHDLPNHPCIRRSAIASRANEIDDGSDNQLLEGQKDDKGVADDFILKVRRPTLLEPPEPPRELLPWLQNGWQRIDGQVVVTSTYANVENRSTVNGQTRPPSFEDDPRLKQVLENWMAMRAKWVEDEKPAYLTMSIFEKLYALQAQIERESERLELIVGDGLLSWQPKDGNPINHPVLLLRLELHFNPEIPEFILVQTDRPPELYTALFQSIPGVNASALSGCRNDLDLYGWHPLGGEETSTFFKRLVTLLSPYGEFAAENTLQKNKDVPRISRDPVLFLRNRTLRF
;
A
#
# COMPACT_ATOMS: atom_id res chain seq x y z
N MET A 1 28.73 28.22 -49.78
CA MET A 1 28.30 29.56 -49.29
C MET A 1 26.83 29.66 -48.91
N LYS A 2 25.83 29.48 -49.81
CA LYS A 2 24.40 29.53 -49.39
C LYS A 2 23.94 28.32 -48.55
N GLN A 3 24.52 27.13 -48.76
CA GLN A 3 24.23 25.93 -47.95
C GLN A 3 24.82 26.00 -46.54
N ASP A 4 26.01 26.58 -46.37
CA ASP A 4 26.68 26.69 -45.06
C ASP A 4 25.96 27.65 -44.11
N ILE A 5 25.44 28.77 -44.65
CA ILE A 5 24.67 29.75 -43.89
C ILE A 5 23.34 29.15 -43.38
N ASN A 6 22.66 28.34 -44.21
CA ASN A 6 21.43 27.66 -43.80
C ASN A 6 21.65 26.60 -42.71
N ASN A 7 22.77 25.85 -42.75
CA ASN A 7 23.10 24.92 -41.67
C ASN A 7 23.42 25.65 -40.36
N THR A 8 24.14 26.78 -40.44
CA THR A 8 24.53 27.55 -39.23
C THR A 8 23.32 28.17 -38.53
N VAL A 9 22.35 28.69 -39.30
CA VAL A 9 21.09 29.23 -38.76
C VAL A 9 20.21 28.12 -38.16
N ARG A 10 20.20 26.93 -38.78
CA ARG A 10 19.47 25.75 -38.27
C ARG A 10 20.07 25.22 -36.97
N ASP A 11 21.40 25.20 -36.87
CA ASP A 11 22.12 24.79 -35.66
C ASP A 11 21.94 25.78 -34.50
N GLN A 12 21.88 27.09 -34.81
CA GLN A 12 21.55 28.12 -33.82
C GLN A 12 20.10 28.04 -33.35
N ALA A 13 19.15 27.78 -34.25
CA ALA A 13 17.75 27.59 -33.90
C ALA A 13 17.58 26.34 -33.01
N HIS A 14 18.21 25.22 -33.38
CA HIS A 14 18.20 23.99 -32.61
C HIS A 14 18.83 24.15 -31.21
N SER A 15 19.96 24.85 -31.12
CA SER A 15 20.62 25.15 -29.84
C SER A 15 19.77 26.03 -28.92
N LYS A 16 19.09 27.05 -29.48
CA LYS A 16 18.13 27.88 -28.72
C LYS A 16 16.92 27.07 -28.26
N SER A 17 16.37 26.20 -29.10
CA SER A 17 15.28 25.30 -28.72
C SER A 17 15.70 24.38 -27.56
N ILE A 18 16.90 23.81 -27.60
CA ILE A 18 17.44 23.00 -26.48
C ILE A 18 17.57 23.83 -25.20
N GLN A 19 18.08 25.07 -25.29
CA GLN A 19 18.19 25.95 -24.11
C GLN A 19 16.82 26.30 -23.52
N ILE A 20 15.82 26.60 -24.35
CA ILE A 20 14.44 26.85 -23.90
C ILE A 20 13.87 25.60 -23.25
N PHE A 21 14.03 24.42 -23.86
CA PHE A 21 13.58 23.15 -23.27
C PHE A 21 14.25 22.85 -21.93
N ARG A 22 15.58 23.06 -21.81
CA ARG A 22 16.31 22.91 -20.55
C ARG A 22 15.82 23.90 -19.49
N TYR A 23 15.57 25.15 -19.87
CA TYR A 23 15.03 26.16 -18.96
C TYR A 23 13.62 25.79 -18.49
N LEU A 24 12.72 25.38 -19.39
CA LEU A 24 11.38 24.93 -19.04
C LEU A 24 11.41 23.68 -18.16
N GLN A 25 12.30 22.73 -18.45
CA GLN A 25 12.51 21.54 -17.63
C GLN A 25 12.98 21.92 -16.22
N ALA A 26 13.97 22.81 -16.08
CA ALA A 26 14.47 23.28 -14.80
C ALA A 26 13.39 24.05 -14.00
N LEU A 27 12.60 24.89 -14.67
CA LEU A 27 11.50 25.63 -14.05
C LEU A 27 10.35 24.71 -13.61
N ASN A 28 10.06 23.66 -14.40
CA ASN A 28 9.11 22.62 -14.02
C ASN A 28 9.59 21.84 -12.79
N GLN A 29 10.86 21.45 -12.74
CA GLN A 29 11.46 20.77 -11.58
C GLN A 29 11.44 21.63 -10.31
N LEU A 30 11.63 22.94 -10.44
CA LEU A 30 11.57 23.87 -9.31
C LEU A 30 10.14 24.03 -8.75
N ARG A 31 9.13 24.00 -9.62
CA ARG A 31 7.71 24.06 -9.21
C ARG A 31 7.16 22.72 -8.75
N ASN A 32 7.65 21.63 -9.31
CA ASN A 32 7.20 20.26 -9.06
C ASN A 32 8.41 19.38 -8.78
N PRO A 33 8.98 19.44 -7.55
CA PRO A 33 10.10 18.59 -7.21
C PRO A 33 9.70 17.12 -7.34
N THR A 34 10.58 16.33 -7.96
CA THR A 34 10.37 14.89 -8.11
C THR A 34 10.38 14.25 -6.73
N LYS A 35 9.28 13.57 -6.38
CA LYS A 35 9.16 12.80 -5.14
C LYS A 35 10.01 11.55 -5.26
N ARG A 36 11.03 11.43 -4.40
CA ARG A 36 12.01 10.33 -4.44
C ARG A 36 11.81 9.31 -3.35
N ASP A 37 11.05 9.65 -2.32
CA ASP A 37 10.63 8.72 -1.28
C ASP A 37 9.11 8.55 -1.36
N ILE A 38 8.66 7.29 -1.38
CA ILE A 38 7.24 6.92 -1.36
C ILE A 38 6.52 7.51 -0.14
N GLN A 39 7.23 7.72 0.97
CA GLN A 39 6.68 8.31 2.19
C GLN A 39 6.36 9.81 2.04
N GLU A 40 6.87 10.48 0.99
CA GLU A 40 6.54 11.88 0.71
C GLU A 40 5.21 12.06 -0.05
N GLN A 41 4.57 10.96 -0.47
CA GLN A 41 3.27 11.01 -1.12
C GLN A 41 2.16 11.28 -0.10
N ALA A 42 1.07 11.93 -0.55
CA ALA A 42 0.00 12.38 0.36
C ALA A 42 -0.77 11.21 1.01
N TRP A 43 -0.77 10.05 0.35
CA TRP A 43 -1.46 8.86 0.80
C TRP A 43 -0.77 7.63 0.22
N THR A 44 -0.62 6.58 1.02
CA THR A 44 -0.01 5.30 0.63
C THR A 44 -0.75 4.12 1.29
N MET A 45 -0.76 2.97 0.62
CA MET A 45 -1.25 1.70 1.14
C MET A 45 -0.51 0.54 0.48
N TRP A 46 0.14 -0.30 1.27
CA TRP A 46 0.90 -1.44 0.78
C TRP A 46 0.03 -2.68 0.61
N PHE A 47 0.34 -3.50 -0.40
CA PHE A 47 -0.38 -4.75 -0.63
C PHE A 47 -0.05 -5.83 0.42
N HIS A 48 1.14 -5.78 1.03
CA HIS A 48 1.51 -6.71 2.10
C HIS A 48 0.75 -6.45 3.41
N ASP A 49 0.19 -5.24 3.59
CA ASP A 49 -0.60 -4.87 4.77
C ASP A 49 -2.08 -5.30 4.66
N LEU A 50 -2.51 -5.76 3.49
CA LEU A 50 -3.89 -6.19 3.27
C LEU A 50 -4.15 -7.53 3.98
N PRO A 51 -5.16 -7.61 4.86
CA PRO A 51 -5.47 -8.83 5.58
C PRO A 51 -5.99 -9.93 4.64
N ASN A 52 -5.78 -11.19 5.03
CA ASN A 52 -6.43 -12.32 4.38
C ASN A 52 -7.88 -12.44 4.89
N HIS A 53 -8.84 -12.00 4.09
CA HIS A 53 -10.25 -12.01 4.45
C HIS A 53 -11.13 -12.08 3.18
N PRO A 54 -12.28 -12.80 3.18
CA PRO A 54 -13.12 -12.97 1.98
C PRO A 54 -13.64 -11.68 1.35
N CYS A 55 -13.77 -10.61 2.14
CA CYS A 55 -14.16 -9.30 1.63
C CYS A 55 -13.05 -8.54 0.90
N ILE A 56 -11.81 -9.03 0.88
CA ILE A 56 -10.72 -8.51 0.07
C ILE A 56 -10.41 -9.51 -1.03
N ARG A 57 -10.64 -9.12 -2.28
CA ARG A 57 -10.29 -9.93 -3.45
C ARG A 57 -9.22 -9.23 -4.27
N ARG A 58 -8.19 -9.97 -4.65
CA ARG A 58 -7.14 -9.54 -5.58
C ARG A 58 -7.37 -10.22 -6.93
N SER A 59 -7.04 -9.54 -8.02
CA SER A 59 -7.13 -10.15 -9.35
C SER A 59 -6.01 -11.17 -9.57
N ALA A 60 -6.21 -12.10 -10.52
CA ALA A 60 -5.22 -13.11 -10.89
C ALA A 60 -3.87 -12.51 -11.30
N ILE A 61 -3.87 -11.32 -11.92
CA ILE A 61 -2.62 -10.58 -12.21
C ILE A 61 -1.91 -10.28 -10.88
N ALA A 62 -2.62 -9.67 -9.93
CA ALA A 62 -2.10 -9.37 -8.60
C ALA A 62 -1.71 -10.61 -7.77
N SER A 63 -2.37 -11.76 -7.99
CA SER A 63 -2.04 -13.01 -7.32
C SER A 63 -0.74 -13.63 -7.85
N ARG A 64 -0.48 -13.55 -9.17
CA ARG A 64 0.76 -14.05 -9.79
C ARG A 64 2.02 -13.29 -9.35
N ALA A 65 1.87 -12.05 -8.85
CA ALA A 65 2.98 -11.32 -8.24
C ALA A 65 3.45 -11.95 -6.91
N ASN A 66 2.60 -12.73 -6.24
CA ASN A 66 2.87 -13.34 -4.95
C ASN A 66 3.24 -14.84 -5.05
N GLU A 67 3.16 -15.45 -6.23
CA GLU A 67 3.55 -16.84 -6.45
C GLU A 67 5.08 -16.91 -6.58
N ILE A 68 5.73 -17.28 -5.48
CA ILE A 68 7.11 -17.78 -5.50
C ILE A 68 7.06 -19.16 -6.16
N ASP A 69 7.90 -19.39 -7.17
CA ASP A 69 8.14 -20.70 -7.78
C ASP A 69 8.70 -21.67 -6.72
N ASP A 70 7.81 -22.24 -5.92
CA ASP A 70 8.07 -23.39 -5.08
C ASP A 70 7.28 -24.53 -5.72
N GLY A 71 7.96 -25.30 -6.57
CA GLY A 71 7.45 -26.32 -7.50
C GLY A 71 6.56 -27.39 -6.85
N SER A 72 5.36 -26.99 -6.47
CA SER A 72 4.33 -27.80 -5.85
C SER A 72 3.06 -27.63 -6.67
N ASP A 73 2.63 -28.75 -7.27
CA ASP A 73 1.33 -28.93 -7.91
C ASP A 73 0.23 -28.46 -6.95
N ASN A 74 -0.19 -27.21 -7.08
CA ASN A 74 -1.35 -26.72 -6.36
C ASN A 74 -2.57 -26.85 -7.26
N GLN A 75 -3.33 -27.90 -6.95
CA GLN A 75 -4.64 -28.18 -7.50
C GLN A 75 -5.49 -26.92 -7.58
N LEU A 76 -5.93 -26.64 -8.81
CA LEU A 76 -6.95 -25.67 -9.17
C LEU A 76 -8.16 -25.83 -8.25
N LEU A 77 -8.31 -24.92 -7.27
CA LEU A 77 -9.57 -24.73 -6.57
C LEU A 77 -10.52 -24.01 -7.53
N GLU A 78 -11.28 -24.80 -8.28
CA GLU A 78 -12.48 -24.36 -9.00
C GLU A 78 -13.51 -23.86 -7.98
N GLY A 79 -13.48 -22.55 -7.69
CA GLY A 79 -14.48 -21.85 -6.89
C GLY A 79 -15.26 -20.86 -7.74
N GLN A 80 -16.49 -21.25 -8.12
CA GLN A 80 -17.60 -20.42 -8.59
C GLN A 80 -17.37 -19.56 -9.85
N LYS A 81 -17.66 -20.19 -11.01
CA LYS A 81 -18.06 -19.48 -12.24
C LYS A 81 -19.48 -18.92 -12.04
N ASP A 82 -19.57 -17.72 -11.48
CA ASP A 82 -20.76 -16.89 -11.64
C ASP A 82 -20.62 -16.04 -12.91
N ASP A 83 -21.49 -16.36 -13.86
CA ASP A 83 -22.01 -15.61 -15.02
C ASP A 83 -21.09 -14.61 -15.78
N LYS A 84 -20.79 -14.97 -17.05
CA LYS A 84 -20.30 -14.15 -18.18
C LYS A 84 -18.89 -13.55 -18.09
N GLY A 85 -17.91 -14.31 -18.58
CA GLY A 85 -17.22 -13.99 -19.84
C GLY A 85 -16.53 -12.63 -20.02
N VAL A 86 -16.18 -11.91 -18.96
CA VAL A 86 -15.24 -10.77 -19.00
C VAL A 86 -14.14 -11.13 -18.02
N ALA A 87 -12.88 -11.16 -18.46
CA ALA A 87 -11.76 -11.22 -17.53
C ALA A 87 -11.99 -10.13 -16.47
N ASP A 88 -12.07 -10.50 -15.21
CA ASP A 88 -12.49 -9.61 -14.12
C ASP A 88 -11.44 -8.47 -14.04
N ASP A 89 -11.71 -7.34 -14.71
CA ASP A 89 -10.80 -6.22 -15.03
C ASP A 89 -10.60 -5.30 -13.82
N PHE A 90 -10.39 -5.92 -12.66
CA PHE A 90 -10.12 -5.24 -11.41
C PHE A 90 -8.72 -5.58 -10.93
N ILE A 91 -8.20 -4.75 -10.03
CA ILE A 91 -6.93 -4.95 -9.33
C ILE A 91 -7.21 -5.42 -7.91
N LEU A 92 -8.12 -4.72 -7.22
CA LEU A 92 -8.52 -4.98 -5.85
C LEU A 92 -10.01 -4.69 -5.68
N LYS A 93 -10.74 -5.61 -5.05
CA LYS A 93 -12.10 -5.37 -4.55
C LYS A 93 -12.09 -5.44 -3.04
N VAL A 94 -12.69 -4.45 -2.37
CA VAL A 94 -12.81 -4.40 -0.91
C VAL A 94 -14.26 -4.14 -0.55
N ARG A 95 -14.96 -5.19 -0.09
CA ARG A 95 -16.32 -5.11 0.42
C ARG A 95 -16.33 -4.73 1.89
N ARG A 96 -17.37 -4.03 2.33
CA ARG A 96 -17.62 -3.79 3.75
C ARG A 96 -17.81 -5.12 4.47
N PRO A 97 -16.96 -5.48 5.45
CA PRO A 97 -17.12 -6.70 6.21
C PRO A 97 -18.29 -6.56 7.21
N THR A 98 -18.84 -7.69 7.62
CA THR A 98 -19.71 -7.75 8.80
C THR A 98 -18.82 -7.94 10.03
N LEU A 99 -19.07 -7.18 11.10
CA LEU A 99 -18.32 -7.28 12.35
C LEU A 99 -19.21 -7.93 13.41
N LEU A 100 -18.67 -8.89 14.13
CA LEU A 100 -19.34 -9.47 15.29
C LEU A 100 -19.01 -8.69 16.55
N GLU A 101 -20.04 -8.45 17.36
CA GLU A 101 -19.89 -7.80 18.65
C GLU A 101 -19.06 -8.67 19.62
N PRO A 102 -18.29 -8.04 20.52
CA PRO A 102 -17.53 -8.76 21.53
C PRO A 102 -18.46 -9.57 22.45
N PRO A 103 -18.00 -10.73 22.97
CA PRO A 103 -18.80 -11.50 23.91
C PRO A 103 -19.08 -10.67 25.16
N GLU A 104 -20.36 -10.52 25.51
CA GLU A 104 -20.76 -9.77 26.70
C GLU A 104 -20.23 -10.46 27.98
N PRO A 105 -19.59 -9.70 28.89
CA PRO A 105 -19.19 -10.24 30.17
C PRO A 105 -20.41 -10.59 31.03
N PRO A 106 -20.34 -11.68 31.82
CA PRO A 106 -21.33 -11.99 32.83
C PRO A 106 -21.66 -10.79 33.72
N ARG A 107 -22.94 -10.65 34.10
CA ARG A 107 -23.44 -9.50 34.89
C ARG A 107 -22.67 -9.25 36.18
N GLU A 108 -22.15 -10.31 36.78
CA GLU A 108 -21.35 -10.26 38.01
C GLU A 108 -19.97 -9.63 37.81
N LEU A 109 -19.41 -9.68 36.59
CA LEU A 109 -18.12 -9.08 36.23
C LEU A 109 -18.24 -7.62 35.80
N LEU A 110 -19.38 -7.21 35.22
CA LEU A 110 -19.58 -5.87 34.66
C LEU A 110 -19.15 -4.72 35.59
N PRO A 111 -19.48 -4.71 36.90
CA PRO A 111 -19.08 -3.62 37.80
C PRO A 111 -17.57 -3.49 38.02
N TRP A 112 -16.81 -4.55 37.73
CA TRP A 112 -15.38 -4.62 37.96
C TRP A 112 -14.56 -4.30 36.72
N LEU A 113 -15.16 -4.36 35.53
CA LEU A 113 -14.47 -4.14 34.25
C LEU A 113 -14.46 -2.66 33.87
N GLN A 114 -13.29 -2.15 33.50
CA GLN A 114 -13.17 -0.80 32.92
C GLN A 114 -13.55 -0.81 31.44
N ASN A 115 -14.03 0.33 30.93
CA ASN A 115 -14.27 0.49 29.50
C ASN A 115 -12.98 0.27 28.70
N GLY A 116 -13.10 -0.42 27.57
CA GLY A 116 -11.98 -0.75 26.69
C GLY A 116 -12.07 -2.17 26.16
N TRP A 117 -12.55 -3.12 26.97
CA TRP A 117 -12.68 -4.53 26.56
C TRP A 117 -13.58 -4.75 25.36
N GLN A 118 -14.50 -3.82 25.08
CA GLN A 118 -15.41 -3.87 23.94
C GLN A 118 -14.69 -3.75 22.59
N ARG A 119 -13.49 -3.17 22.57
CA ARG A 119 -12.73 -2.98 21.33
C ARG A 119 -11.90 -4.22 21.01
N ILE A 120 -11.71 -4.48 19.71
CA ILE A 120 -10.85 -5.58 19.22
C ILE A 120 -9.40 -5.45 19.70
N ASP A 121 -8.88 -4.21 19.76
CA ASP A 121 -7.54 -3.84 20.21
C ASP A 121 -7.50 -3.45 21.71
N GLY A 122 -8.64 -3.52 22.38
CA GLY A 122 -8.78 -3.12 23.77
C GLY A 122 -8.20 -4.13 24.76
N GLN A 123 -7.78 -3.63 25.92
CA GLN A 123 -7.31 -4.46 27.03
C GLN A 123 -8.43 -4.70 28.04
N VAL A 124 -8.43 -5.88 28.66
CA VAL A 124 -9.28 -6.19 29.80
C VAL A 124 -8.59 -5.66 31.06
N VAL A 125 -9.18 -4.64 31.68
CA VAL A 125 -8.66 -4.05 32.93
C VAL A 125 -9.70 -4.24 34.02
N VAL A 126 -9.29 -4.88 35.10
CA VAL A 126 -10.13 -5.14 36.29
C VAL A 126 -9.82 -4.11 37.36
N THR A 127 -10.87 -3.54 37.93
CA THR A 127 -10.78 -2.61 39.06
C THR A 127 -10.77 -3.41 40.36
N SER A 128 -9.77 -3.19 41.22
CA SER A 128 -9.63 -3.96 42.47
C SER A 128 -10.74 -3.71 43.49
N THR A 129 -11.35 -2.52 43.49
CA THR A 129 -12.48 -2.14 44.35
C THR A 129 -13.43 -1.23 43.58
N TYR A 130 -14.74 -1.44 43.70
CA TYR A 130 -15.72 -0.49 43.15
C TYR A 130 -16.48 0.19 44.30
N ALA A 131 -16.57 1.52 44.25
CA ALA A 131 -17.13 2.36 45.30
C ALA A 131 -18.67 2.47 45.17
N ASN A 132 -19.39 1.35 45.25
CA ASN A 132 -20.84 1.44 45.48
C ASN A 132 -21.11 1.51 46.98
N VAL A 133 -21.76 2.60 47.41
CA VAL A 133 -22.06 2.92 48.82
C VAL A 133 -22.97 1.87 49.46
N GLU A 134 -23.76 1.15 48.65
CA GLU A 134 -24.74 0.14 49.09
C GLU A 134 -24.14 -1.26 49.34
N ASN A 135 -23.00 -1.60 48.73
CA ASN A 135 -22.41 -2.94 48.83
C ASN A 135 -21.21 -3.00 49.79
N ARG A 136 -21.25 -2.26 50.90
CA ARG A 136 -20.16 -2.33 51.88
C ARG A 136 -20.17 -3.70 52.58
N SER A 137 -19.10 -4.47 52.41
CA SER A 137 -18.96 -5.78 53.06
C SER A 137 -18.24 -5.61 54.39
N THR A 138 -18.79 -6.18 55.47
CA THR A 138 -18.14 -6.18 56.78
C THR A 138 -17.20 -7.37 56.88
N VAL A 139 -15.89 -7.12 56.80
CA VAL A 139 -14.86 -8.14 57.03
C VAL A 139 -14.13 -7.76 58.31
N ASN A 140 -14.07 -8.66 59.29
CA ASN A 140 -13.40 -8.44 60.59
C ASN A 140 -13.86 -7.17 61.34
N GLY A 141 -15.16 -6.83 61.27
CA GLY A 141 -15.74 -5.68 61.99
C GLY A 141 -15.41 -4.31 61.39
N GLN A 142 -14.71 -4.24 60.25
CA GLN A 142 -14.47 -3.02 59.50
C GLN A 142 -15.25 -3.03 58.18
N THR A 143 -15.95 -1.93 57.93
CA THR A 143 -16.75 -1.73 56.74
C THR A 143 -15.84 -1.28 55.59
N ARG A 144 -15.49 -2.20 54.68
CA ARG A 144 -14.66 -1.90 53.51
C ARG A 144 -15.44 -2.12 52.20
N PRO A 145 -15.08 -1.41 51.11
CA PRO A 145 -15.64 -1.73 49.79
C PRO A 145 -15.30 -3.18 49.40
N PRO A 146 -16.17 -3.86 48.64
CA PRO A 146 -15.88 -5.20 48.11
C PRO A 146 -14.57 -5.19 47.33
N SER A 147 -13.73 -6.18 47.58
CA SER A 147 -12.51 -6.40 46.82
C SER A 147 -12.74 -7.53 45.83
N PHE A 148 -12.29 -7.35 44.58
CA PHE A 148 -12.34 -8.40 43.56
C PHE A 148 -11.54 -9.64 44.01
N GLU A 149 -10.50 -9.42 44.80
CA GLU A 149 -9.62 -10.48 45.30
C GLU A 149 -10.27 -11.42 46.31
N ASP A 150 -11.37 -10.99 46.94
CA ASP A 150 -12.05 -11.72 48.02
C ASP A 150 -12.96 -12.84 47.51
N ASP A 151 -13.30 -12.88 46.21
CA ASP A 151 -14.18 -13.91 45.62
C ASP A 151 -13.45 -14.76 44.56
N PRO A 152 -13.01 -15.98 44.91
CA PRO A 152 -12.41 -16.91 43.95
C PRO A 152 -13.32 -17.29 42.78
N ARG A 153 -14.65 -17.23 42.94
CA ARG A 153 -15.60 -17.54 41.86
C ARG A 153 -15.54 -16.48 40.77
N LEU A 154 -15.47 -15.19 41.15
CA LEU A 154 -15.33 -14.09 40.18
C LEU A 154 -14.05 -14.20 39.36
N LYS A 155 -12.95 -14.69 39.95
CA LYS A 155 -11.69 -14.96 39.23
C LYS A 155 -11.89 -16.02 38.16
N GLN A 156 -12.54 -17.13 38.49
CA GLN A 156 -12.83 -18.19 37.52
C GLN A 156 -13.76 -17.72 36.39
N VAL A 157 -14.78 -16.92 36.72
CA VAL A 157 -15.70 -16.34 35.73
C VAL A 157 -14.95 -15.38 34.80
N LEU A 158 -14.04 -14.57 35.33
CA LEU A 158 -13.19 -13.68 34.56
C LEU A 158 -12.29 -14.45 33.59
N GLU A 159 -11.59 -15.48 34.07
CA GLU A 159 -10.71 -16.30 33.23
C GLU A 159 -11.47 -16.96 32.07
N ASN A 160 -12.64 -17.52 32.35
CA ASN A 160 -13.48 -18.15 31.32
C ASN A 160 -13.94 -17.14 30.27
N TRP A 161 -14.42 -15.97 30.69
CA TRP A 161 -14.84 -14.92 29.77
C TRP A 161 -13.65 -14.34 28.98
N MET A 162 -12.48 -14.17 29.62
CA MET A 162 -11.26 -13.73 28.94
C MET A 162 -10.84 -14.72 27.85
N ALA A 163 -10.97 -16.03 28.07
CA ALA A 163 -10.71 -17.04 27.06
C ALA A 163 -11.69 -16.94 25.87
N MET A 164 -12.99 -16.75 26.14
CA MET A 164 -13.99 -16.52 25.09
C MET A 164 -13.69 -15.24 24.29
N ARG A 165 -13.33 -14.16 24.98
CA ARG A 165 -12.96 -12.89 24.34
C ARG A 165 -11.68 -13.05 23.52
N ALA A 166 -10.66 -13.73 24.03
CA ALA A 166 -9.41 -13.96 23.30
C ALA A 166 -9.68 -14.71 21.99
N LYS A 167 -10.54 -15.74 22.03
CA LYS A 167 -10.98 -16.45 20.83
C LYS A 167 -11.72 -15.53 19.85
N TRP A 168 -12.65 -14.71 20.35
CA TRP A 168 -13.33 -13.71 19.52
C TRP A 168 -12.34 -12.73 18.87
N VAL A 169 -11.33 -12.24 19.61
CA VAL A 169 -10.30 -11.35 19.04
C VAL A 169 -9.54 -12.05 17.92
N GLU A 170 -9.15 -13.31 18.10
CA GLU A 170 -8.44 -14.08 17.08
C GLU A 170 -9.29 -14.26 15.81
N ASP A 171 -10.55 -14.66 15.99
CA ASP A 171 -11.48 -14.96 14.90
C ASP A 171 -11.91 -13.68 14.13
N GLU A 172 -12.17 -12.56 14.83
CA GLU A 172 -12.69 -11.32 14.23
C GLU A 172 -11.62 -10.32 13.78
N LYS A 173 -10.35 -10.47 14.21
CA LYS A 173 -9.28 -9.54 13.85
C LYS A 173 -9.14 -9.31 12.34
N PRO A 174 -9.21 -10.33 11.45
CA PRO A 174 -9.17 -10.10 10.00
C PRO A 174 -10.33 -9.24 9.48
N ALA A 175 -11.53 -9.39 10.03
CA ALA A 175 -12.70 -8.60 9.66
C ALA A 175 -12.54 -7.12 10.09
N TYR A 176 -12.06 -6.87 11.30
CA TYR A 176 -11.77 -5.51 11.77
C TYR A 176 -10.64 -4.83 10.98
N LEU A 177 -9.56 -5.55 10.64
CA LEU A 177 -8.51 -5.03 9.77
C LEU A 177 -9.07 -4.70 8.37
N THR A 178 -9.95 -5.56 7.85
CA THR A 178 -10.62 -5.31 6.57
C THR A 178 -11.52 -4.08 6.62
N MET A 179 -12.23 -3.87 7.73
CA MET A 179 -13.05 -2.67 7.93
C MET A 179 -12.17 -1.41 7.91
N SER A 180 -10.99 -1.44 8.55
CA SER A 180 -10.04 -0.33 8.50
C SER A 180 -9.57 -0.02 7.07
N ILE A 181 -9.32 -1.05 6.24
CA ILE A 181 -9.00 -0.86 4.82
C ILE A 181 -10.19 -0.24 4.06
N PHE A 182 -11.41 -0.72 4.31
CA PHE A 182 -12.63 -0.17 3.70
C PHE A 182 -12.81 1.31 4.05
N GLU A 183 -12.64 1.69 5.32
CA GLU A 183 -12.70 3.09 5.78
C GLU A 183 -11.60 3.96 5.13
N LYS A 184 -10.38 3.43 4.99
CA LYS A 184 -9.29 4.12 4.28
C LYS A 184 -9.64 4.40 2.81
N LEU A 185 -10.24 3.43 2.11
CA LEU A 185 -10.66 3.60 0.72
C LEU A 185 -11.85 4.57 0.59
N TYR A 186 -12.75 4.57 1.56
CA TYR A 186 -13.85 5.54 1.62
C TYR A 186 -13.33 6.98 1.79
N ALA A 187 -12.41 7.20 2.72
CA ALA A 187 -11.76 8.50 2.89
C ALA A 187 -10.97 8.91 1.64
N LEU A 188 -10.29 7.95 1.01
CA LEU A 188 -9.56 8.16 -0.25
C LEU A 188 -10.48 8.60 -1.38
N GLN A 189 -11.65 7.97 -1.54
CA GLN A 189 -12.62 8.36 -2.57
C GLN A 189 -13.05 9.82 -2.39
N ALA A 190 -13.42 10.21 -1.17
CA ALA A 190 -13.81 11.58 -0.87
C ALA A 190 -12.68 12.60 -1.18
N GLN A 191 -11.43 12.22 -0.92
CA GLN A 191 -10.26 13.05 -1.25
C GLN A 191 -10.06 13.18 -2.77
N ILE A 192 -10.16 12.08 -3.52
CA ILE A 192 -10.03 12.08 -4.98
C ILE A 192 -11.14 12.92 -5.63
N GLU A 193 -12.38 12.83 -5.15
CA GLU A 193 -13.51 13.62 -5.67
C GLU A 193 -13.29 15.12 -5.46
N ARG A 194 -12.75 15.52 -4.30
CA ARG A 194 -12.45 16.93 -3.99
C ARG A 194 -11.31 17.51 -4.82
N GLU A 195 -10.32 16.71 -5.17
CA GLU A 195 -9.05 17.15 -5.79
C GLU A 195 -8.77 16.45 -7.12
N SER A 196 -9.82 16.06 -7.85
CA SER A 196 -9.77 15.19 -9.04
C SER A 196 -8.92 15.74 -10.19
N GLU A 197 -8.77 17.06 -10.29
CA GLU A 197 -7.90 17.70 -11.28
C GLU A 197 -6.42 17.61 -10.92
N ARG A 198 -6.10 17.52 -9.63
CA ARG A 198 -4.73 17.58 -9.10
C ARG A 198 -4.16 16.23 -8.75
N LEU A 199 -4.98 15.29 -8.30
CA LEU A 199 -4.52 13.99 -7.81
C LEU A 199 -4.89 12.88 -8.79
N GLU A 200 -4.04 11.86 -8.86
CA GLU A 200 -4.36 10.59 -9.49
C GLU A 200 -3.88 9.43 -8.62
N LEU A 201 -4.65 8.34 -8.66
CA LEU A 201 -4.36 7.12 -7.94
C LEU A 201 -3.48 6.21 -8.79
N ILE A 202 -2.41 5.72 -8.19
CA ILE A 202 -1.39 4.92 -8.86
C ILE A 202 -1.17 3.62 -8.08
N VAL A 203 -0.98 2.52 -8.80
CA VAL A 203 -0.27 1.34 -8.29
C VAL A 203 1.16 1.37 -8.81
N GLY A 204 2.13 1.24 -7.91
CA GLY A 204 3.54 1.16 -8.22
C GLY A 204 4.14 -0.17 -7.78
N ASP A 205 5.15 -0.63 -8.50
CA ASP A 205 6.01 -1.74 -8.08
C ASP A 205 7.47 -1.48 -8.52
N GLY A 206 8.38 -2.34 -8.06
CA GLY A 206 9.81 -2.19 -8.25
C GLY A 206 10.33 -1.06 -7.37
N LEU A 207 10.26 -1.24 -6.05
CA LEU A 207 10.76 -0.28 -5.08
C LEU A 207 12.28 -0.14 -5.24
N LEU A 208 12.72 0.98 -5.81
CA LEU A 208 14.13 1.30 -5.95
C LEU A 208 14.63 1.92 -4.64
N SER A 209 15.53 1.22 -3.96
CA SER A 209 16.30 1.73 -2.83
C SER A 209 17.73 2.02 -3.29
N TRP A 210 18.11 3.29 -3.27
CA TRP A 210 19.43 3.71 -3.71
C TRP A 210 19.84 5.05 -3.11
N GLN A 211 21.09 5.15 -2.67
CA GLN A 211 21.74 6.37 -2.24
C GLN A 211 22.96 6.63 -3.15
N PRO A 212 22.79 7.37 -4.26
CA PRO A 212 23.89 7.72 -5.14
C PRO A 212 24.90 8.62 -4.40
N LYS A 213 26.20 8.48 -4.70
CA LYS A 213 27.27 9.29 -4.08
C LYS A 213 27.08 10.80 -4.29
N ASP A 214 26.58 11.20 -5.46
CA ASP A 214 26.37 12.59 -5.87
C ASP A 214 24.89 12.89 -6.19
N GLY A 215 23.96 12.27 -5.45
CA GLY A 215 22.52 12.44 -5.68
C GLY A 215 21.68 12.28 -4.42
N ASN A 216 20.43 12.74 -4.49
CA ASN A 216 19.51 12.53 -3.37
C ASN A 216 19.11 11.06 -3.28
N PRO A 217 18.90 10.54 -2.05
CA PRO A 217 18.38 9.19 -1.83
C PRO A 217 17.08 8.94 -2.59
N ILE A 218 16.88 7.69 -3.00
CA ILE A 218 15.71 7.20 -3.69
C ILE A 218 15.18 5.99 -2.93
N ASN A 219 13.88 6.02 -2.68
CA ASN A 219 13.10 4.98 -2.05
C ASN A 219 11.67 5.03 -2.63
N HIS A 220 11.52 4.68 -3.90
CA HIS A 220 10.24 4.87 -4.62
C HIS A 220 10.02 3.78 -5.67
N PRO A 221 8.76 3.31 -5.89
CA PRO A 221 8.44 2.41 -6.98
C PRO A 221 8.75 3.07 -8.34
N VAL A 222 9.32 2.30 -9.26
CA VAL A 222 9.75 2.80 -10.57
C VAL A 222 8.78 2.46 -11.70
N LEU A 223 8.01 1.38 -11.59
CA LEU A 223 7.00 1.00 -12.59
C LEU A 223 5.62 1.35 -12.05
N LEU A 224 4.92 2.24 -12.74
CA LEU A 224 3.69 2.87 -12.26
C LEU A 224 2.54 2.60 -13.24
N LEU A 225 1.35 2.34 -12.73
CA LEU A 225 0.13 2.22 -13.51
C LEU A 225 -0.97 3.04 -12.86
N ARG A 226 -1.73 3.78 -13.67
CA ARG A 226 -2.83 4.59 -13.19
C ARG A 226 -4.09 3.75 -12.99
N LEU A 227 -4.73 3.97 -11.85
CA LEU A 227 -5.97 3.32 -11.45
C LEU A 227 -7.13 4.31 -11.34
N GLU A 228 -8.33 3.77 -11.38
CA GLU A 228 -9.58 4.40 -10.97
C GLU A 228 -10.18 3.65 -9.78
N LEU A 229 -10.79 4.42 -8.88
CA LEU A 229 -11.48 3.92 -7.70
C LEU A 229 -12.98 4.13 -7.89
N HIS A 230 -13.73 3.03 -7.92
CA HIS A 230 -15.19 3.04 -8.00
C HIS A 230 -15.79 2.51 -6.70
N PHE A 231 -16.94 3.05 -6.33
CA PHE A 231 -17.72 2.56 -5.20
C PHE A 231 -19.09 2.09 -5.69
N ASN A 232 -19.45 0.85 -5.36
CA ASN A 232 -20.78 0.32 -5.55
C ASN A 232 -21.58 0.49 -4.24
N PRO A 233 -22.63 1.33 -4.20
CA PRO A 233 -23.44 1.53 -3.00
C PRO A 233 -24.46 0.41 -2.75
N GLU A 234 -24.87 -0.36 -3.78
CA GLU A 234 -25.85 -1.44 -3.64
C GLU A 234 -25.27 -2.62 -2.86
N ILE A 235 -24.00 -2.92 -3.15
CA ILE A 235 -23.17 -3.85 -2.39
C ILE A 235 -21.96 -3.03 -1.97
N PRO A 236 -21.95 -2.43 -0.75
CA PRO A 236 -20.90 -1.51 -0.30
C PRO A 236 -19.48 -2.06 -0.52
N GLU A 237 -18.93 -1.77 -1.69
CA GLU A 237 -17.73 -2.41 -2.22
C GLU A 237 -16.95 -1.40 -3.07
N PHE A 238 -15.67 -1.28 -2.76
CA PHE A 238 -14.71 -0.53 -3.55
C PHE A 238 -14.08 -1.44 -4.59
N ILE A 239 -13.93 -0.91 -5.80
CA ILE A 239 -13.31 -1.60 -6.93
C ILE A 239 -12.22 -0.70 -7.49
N LEU A 240 -10.98 -1.17 -7.41
CA LEU A 240 -9.84 -0.57 -8.11
C LEU A 240 -9.72 -1.21 -9.48
N VAL A 241 -9.73 -0.40 -10.54
CA VAL A 241 -9.56 -0.84 -11.92
C VAL A 241 -8.41 -0.08 -12.57
N GLN A 242 -7.75 -0.69 -13.54
CA GLN A 242 -6.76 0.02 -14.35
C GLN A 242 -7.44 0.98 -15.33
N THR A 243 -6.76 2.07 -15.66
CA THR A 243 -7.22 2.97 -16.73
C THR A 243 -6.68 2.51 -18.09
N ASP A 244 -7.21 3.08 -19.18
CA ASP A 244 -6.67 2.86 -20.54
C ASP A 244 -5.23 3.38 -20.74
N ARG A 245 -4.64 4.02 -19.73
CA ARG A 245 -3.25 4.48 -19.80
C ARG A 245 -2.29 3.31 -19.55
N PRO A 246 -1.28 3.12 -20.43
CA PRO A 246 -0.30 2.07 -20.25
C PRO A 246 0.57 2.31 -19.01
N PRO A 247 1.22 1.24 -18.49
CA PRO A 247 2.24 1.38 -17.46
C PRO A 247 3.34 2.35 -17.89
N GLU A 248 3.90 3.10 -16.94
CA GLU A 248 4.98 4.04 -17.18
C GLU A 248 6.17 3.82 -16.24
N LEU A 249 7.37 4.05 -16.77
CA LEU A 249 8.60 4.10 -15.98
C LEU A 249 8.77 5.50 -15.39
N TYR A 250 8.98 5.60 -14.08
CA TYR A 250 9.15 6.88 -13.38
C TYR A 250 10.55 7.47 -13.58
N THR A 251 10.84 7.83 -14.83
CA THR A 251 12.16 8.28 -15.30
C THR A 251 12.68 9.55 -14.63
N ALA A 252 11.80 10.35 -14.02
CA ALA A 252 12.17 11.57 -13.30
C ALA A 252 13.16 11.31 -12.16
N LEU A 253 13.13 10.12 -11.54
CA LEU A 253 14.06 9.71 -10.49
C LEU A 253 15.53 9.72 -10.96
N PHE A 254 15.77 9.40 -12.24
CA PHE A 254 17.10 9.20 -12.79
C PHE A 254 17.72 10.46 -13.41
N GLN A 255 16.91 11.49 -13.72
CA GLN A 255 17.35 12.66 -14.49
C GLN A 255 18.50 13.43 -13.83
N SER A 256 18.64 13.36 -12.51
CA SER A 256 19.66 14.09 -11.77
C SER A 256 20.86 13.23 -11.35
N ILE A 257 20.95 11.98 -11.80
CA ILE A 257 21.98 11.05 -11.31
C ILE A 257 23.13 10.99 -12.32
N PRO A 258 24.33 11.47 -11.96
CA PRO A 258 25.50 11.37 -12.83
C PRO A 258 25.82 9.92 -13.16
N GLY A 259 26.13 9.63 -14.42
CA GLY A 259 26.55 8.29 -14.88
C GLY A 259 25.43 7.36 -15.34
N VAL A 260 24.15 7.71 -15.11
CA VAL A 260 23.03 6.95 -15.68
C VAL A 260 22.88 7.25 -17.17
N ASN A 261 22.96 6.22 -18.02
CA ASN A 261 22.88 6.37 -19.46
C ASN A 261 21.44 6.65 -19.92
N ALA A 262 21.17 7.91 -20.30
CA ALA A 262 19.86 8.34 -20.77
C ALA A 262 19.35 7.57 -22.01
N SER A 263 20.24 7.12 -22.90
CA SER A 263 19.87 6.31 -24.07
C SER A 263 19.41 4.92 -23.66
N ALA A 264 20.08 4.31 -22.67
CA ALA A 264 19.70 2.99 -22.16
C ALA A 264 18.35 3.02 -21.44
N LEU A 265 18.10 4.07 -20.64
CA LEU A 265 16.78 4.29 -20.02
C LEU A 265 15.67 4.52 -21.04
N SER A 266 15.97 5.25 -22.12
CA SER A 266 15.02 5.43 -23.23
C SER A 266 14.67 4.09 -23.89
N GLY A 267 15.66 3.20 -24.04
CA GLY A 267 15.43 1.82 -24.51
C GLY A 267 14.50 1.04 -23.59
N CYS A 268 14.74 1.05 -22.27
CA CYS A 268 13.84 0.41 -21.30
C CYS A 268 12.41 0.95 -21.33
N ARG A 269 12.25 2.26 -21.55
CA ARG A 269 10.93 2.86 -21.69
C ARG A 269 10.23 2.38 -22.97
N ASN A 270 10.93 2.35 -24.10
CA ASN A 270 10.36 1.84 -25.35
C ASN A 270 9.97 0.36 -25.25
N ASP A 271 10.80 -0.44 -24.59
CA ASP A 271 10.48 -1.84 -24.28
C ASP A 271 9.20 -1.92 -23.44
N LEU A 272 9.06 -1.10 -22.39
CA LEU A 272 7.85 -1.05 -21.57
C LEU A 272 6.61 -0.65 -22.39
N ASP A 273 6.73 0.35 -23.25
CA ASP A 273 5.64 0.80 -24.14
C ASP A 273 5.24 -0.31 -25.15
N LEU A 274 6.18 -1.17 -25.55
CA LEU A 274 5.94 -2.28 -26.48
C LEU A 274 5.33 -3.51 -25.80
N TYR A 275 5.87 -3.93 -24.65
CA TYR A 275 5.48 -5.17 -23.97
C TYR A 275 4.41 -4.97 -22.90
N GLY A 276 4.22 -3.75 -22.39
CA GLY A 276 3.14 -3.42 -21.46
C GLY A 276 3.24 -4.10 -20.09
N TRP A 277 4.45 -4.33 -19.56
CA TRP A 277 4.63 -5.01 -18.28
C TRP A 277 3.85 -4.32 -17.15
N HIS A 278 2.99 -5.10 -16.50
CA HIS A 278 2.11 -4.62 -15.44
C HIS A 278 2.88 -4.57 -14.09
N PRO A 279 2.68 -3.54 -13.23
CA PRO A 279 3.34 -3.48 -11.91
C PRO A 279 3.09 -4.74 -11.08
N LEU A 280 1.85 -5.21 -11.05
CA LEU A 280 1.47 -6.44 -10.38
C LEU A 280 1.67 -7.69 -11.25
N GLY A 281 2.50 -7.65 -12.29
CA GLY A 281 2.78 -8.82 -13.14
C GLY A 281 3.66 -9.85 -12.44
N GLY A 282 3.80 -11.02 -13.05
CA GLY A 282 4.67 -12.09 -12.54
C GLY A 282 6.13 -11.94 -12.99
N GLU A 283 6.72 -13.04 -13.46
CA GLU A 283 8.14 -13.13 -13.84
C GLU A 283 8.60 -12.19 -14.96
N GLU A 284 7.71 -11.81 -15.87
CA GLU A 284 8.05 -10.86 -16.95
C GLU A 284 8.42 -9.48 -16.36
N THR A 285 7.63 -9.01 -15.38
CA THR A 285 7.88 -7.78 -14.64
C THR A 285 9.14 -7.90 -13.78
N SER A 286 9.38 -9.04 -13.12
CA SER A 286 10.63 -9.31 -12.39
C SER A 286 11.85 -9.24 -13.31
N THR A 287 11.76 -9.82 -14.51
CA THR A 287 12.82 -9.78 -15.53
C THR A 287 13.08 -8.36 -16.02
N PHE A 288 12.03 -7.56 -16.22
CA PHE A 288 12.16 -6.13 -16.50
C PHE A 288 12.95 -5.40 -15.40
N PHE A 289 12.64 -5.63 -14.12
CA PHE A 289 13.37 -5.02 -13.01
C PHE A 289 14.83 -5.48 -12.91
N LYS A 290 15.12 -6.77 -13.14
CA LYS A 290 16.49 -7.30 -13.23
C LYS A 290 17.28 -6.56 -14.32
N ARG A 291 16.69 -6.37 -15.50
CA ARG A 291 17.31 -5.59 -16.59
C ARG A 291 17.52 -4.13 -16.17
N LEU A 292 16.50 -3.47 -15.63
CA LEU A 292 16.56 -2.06 -15.24
C LEU A 292 17.67 -1.80 -14.21
N VAL A 293 17.77 -2.60 -13.15
CA VAL A 293 18.76 -2.37 -12.08
C VAL A 293 20.20 -2.55 -12.58
N THR A 294 20.44 -3.49 -13.50
CA THR A 294 21.77 -3.69 -14.11
C THR A 294 22.19 -2.53 -15.03
N LEU A 295 21.24 -1.77 -15.57
CA LEU A 295 21.52 -0.56 -16.33
C LEU A 295 21.86 0.63 -15.44
N LEU A 296 21.37 0.65 -14.21
CA LEU A 296 21.70 1.69 -13.23
C LEU A 296 23.09 1.48 -12.63
N SER A 297 23.49 0.23 -12.41
CA SER A 297 24.82 -0.13 -11.92
C SER A 297 25.19 -1.57 -12.31
N PRO A 298 26.47 -1.84 -12.65
CA PRO A 298 26.97 -3.21 -12.83
C PRO A 298 26.78 -4.10 -11.60
N TYR A 299 26.67 -3.50 -10.41
CA TYR A 299 26.44 -4.20 -9.14
C TYR A 299 24.97 -4.20 -8.72
N GLY A 300 24.06 -3.69 -9.57
CA GLY A 300 22.65 -3.56 -9.24
C GLY A 300 22.00 -4.87 -8.82
N GLU A 301 21.19 -4.82 -7.77
CA GLU A 301 20.58 -6.01 -7.16
C GLU A 301 19.07 -6.04 -7.37
N PHE A 302 18.54 -7.19 -7.76
CA PHE A 302 17.10 -7.44 -7.75
C PHE A 302 16.74 -8.36 -6.58
N ALA A 303 15.63 -8.10 -5.92
CA ALA A 303 15.06 -8.98 -4.92
C ALA A 303 13.57 -9.22 -5.18
N ALA A 304 13.14 -10.48 -5.03
CA ALA A 304 11.73 -10.84 -5.17
C ALA A 304 10.86 -10.27 -4.04
N GLU A 305 11.46 -9.94 -2.90
CA GLU A 305 10.77 -9.32 -1.77
C GLU A 305 11.59 -8.16 -1.20
N ASN A 306 10.90 -7.21 -0.60
CA ASN A 306 11.54 -6.10 0.09
C ASN A 306 12.06 -6.53 1.46
N THR A 307 13.38 -6.64 1.56
CA THR A 307 14.08 -6.90 2.83
C THR A 307 15.00 -5.74 3.18
N LEU A 308 15.38 -5.63 4.46
CA LEU A 308 16.27 -4.56 4.92
C LEU A 308 17.61 -4.60 4.17
N GLN A 309 17.88 -3.56 3.40
CA GLN A 309 19.14 -3.39 2.69
C GLN A 309 20.19 -2.77 3.62
N LYS A 310 21.32 -3.46 3.80
CA LYS A 310 22.43 -2.98 4.65
C LYS A 310 23.27 -1.90 3.98
N ASN A 311 23.47 -1.98 2.66
CA ASN A 311 24.25 -1.02 1.89
C ASN A 311 23.39 -0.40 0.79
N LYS A 312 23.14 0.91 0.88
CA LYS A 312 22.33 1.65 -0.09
C LYS A 312 23.15 2.31 -1.20
N ASP A 313 24.49 2.19 -1.20
CA ASP A 313 25.34 2.76 -2.26
C ASP A 313 25.10 2.11 -3.63
N VAL A 314 24.62 0.87 -3.61
CA VAL A 314 24.27 0.06 -4.79
C VAL A 314 22.76 0.11 -5.00
N PRO A 315 22.28 0.38 -6.23
CA PRO A 315 20.85 0.39 -6.50
C PRO A 315 20.28 -1.01 -6.33
N ARG A 316 19.18 -1.11 -5.58
CA ARG A 316 18.42 -2.35 -5.43
C ARG A 316 16.97 -2.12 -5.78
N ILE A 317 16.40 -3.00 -6.59
CA ILE A 317 14.96 -3.02 -6.90
C ILE A 317 14.34 -4.25 -6.24
N SER A 318 13.37 -4.05 -5.37
CA SER A 318 12.55 -5.12 -4.78
C SER A 318 11.12 -5.09 -5.31
N ARG A 319 10.46 -6.26 -5.39
CA ARG A 319 8.99 -6.29 -5.55
C ARG A 319 8.36 -5.90 -4.23
N ASP A 320 7.53 -4.87 -4.25
CA ASP A 320 6.76 -4.41 -3.10
C ASP A 320 5.63 -3.49 -3.56
N PRO A 321 4.53 -4.05 -4.05
CA PRO A 321 3.50 -3.26 -4.68
C PRO A 321 2.78 -2.34 -3.68
N VAL A 322 2.55 -1.11 -4.12
CA VAL A 322 1.99 -0.03 -3.28
C VAL A 322 0.99 0.81 -4.07
N LEU A 323 -0.13 1.13 -3.42
CA LEU A 323 -1.06 2.15 -3.88
C LEU A 323 -0.66 3.50 -3.30
N PHE A 324 -0.69 4.55 -4.10
CA PHE A 324 -0.43 5.90 -3.60
C PHE A 324 -1.12 6.99 -4.43
N LEU A 325 -1.36 8.14 -3.80
CA LEU A 325 -1.79 9.34 -4.50
C LEU A 325 -0.58 10.17 -4.91
N ARG A 326 -0.56 10.62 -6.17
CA ARG A 326 0.41 11.59 -6.65
C ARG A 326 -0.26 12.77 -7.33
N ASN A 327 0.45 13.89 -7.37
CA ASN A 327 0.05 15.01 -8.20
C ASN A 327 0.11 14.63 -9.68
N ARG A 328 -0.96 14.95 -10.41
CA ARG A 328 -1.02 14.84 -11.86
C ARG A 328 0.11 15.66 -12.46
N THR A 329 0.96 14.99 -13.21
CA THR A 329 1.92 15.69 -14.06
C THR A 329 1.13 16.27 -15.24
N LEU A 330 0.98 17.60 -15.25
CA LEU A 330 0.54 18.33 -16.43
C LEU A 330 1.58 18.08 -17.52
N ARG A 331 1.33 17.10 -18.39
CA ARG A 331 2.09 16.93 -19.62
C ARG A 331 1.66 18.08 -20.54
N PHE A 332 2.50 19.12 -20.60
CA PHE A 332 2.38 20.21 -21.57
C PHE A 332 2.96 19.81 -22.91
#